data_AF-A0A7V8BH39-F1
#
_entry.id   AF-A0A7V8BH39-F1
#
_cell.length_a   1.000
_cell.length_b   1.000
_cell.length_c   1.000
_cell.angle_alpha   90.00
_cell.angle_beta   90.00
_cell.angle_gamma   90.00
#
_symmetry.space_group_name_H-M   'P 1'
#
loop_
_entity.id
_entity.type
_entity.pdbx_description
1 polymer ?
#
loop_
_entity_poly.entity_id
_entity_poly.type
_entity_poly.pdbx_seq_one_letter_code
_entity_poly.pdbx_strand_id
1 'polypeptide(L)'
;MEKSANPESVSAAASNWRRPFSPLFGALLVLALGLVVTLFLAKRVTDHTTGEVEARFAARGDLLAAHLSRRLNDLQNLILGLQGVFIASPDVTRAEFHQYARNLDLAKRLGGLQAMSYHRRVTLAERHAFMAAVRTDRSLVPEGYPRFDIRPPGDPAEY
;
A
#
# COMPACT_ATOMS: atom_id res chain seq x y z
N MET A 1 -37.46 -96.50 -56.46
CA MET A 1 -36.39 -95.60 -56.94
C MET A 1 -36.21 -94.56 -55.84
N GLU A 2 -35.28 -94.82 -54.91
CA GLU A 2 -33.90 -94.30 -54.98
C GLU A 2 -33.91 -92.85 -54.42
N LYS A 3 -33.22 -92.45 -53.35
CA LYS A 3 -32.07 -93.01 -52.64
C LYS A 3 -31.77 -92.13 -51.39
N SER A 4 -31.49 -92.83 -50.31
CA SER A 4 -30.63 -92.54 -49.14
C SER A 4 -30.26 -91.10 -48.72
N ALA A 5 -30.22 -90.97 -47.38
CA ALA A 5 -29.28 -90.21 -46.55
C ALA A 5 -29.56 -88.70 -46.43
N ASN A 6 -29.53 -88.05 -45.26
CA ASN A 6 -28.83 -88.34 -44.00
C ASN A 6 -29.56 -87.62 -42.83
N PRO A 7 -29.76 -88.25 -41.66
CA PRO A 7 -30.24 -87.61 -40.44
C PRO A 7 -29.08 -86.99 -39.62
N GLU A 8 -29.39 -86.05 -38.72
CA GLU A 8 -28.47 -85.47 -37.72
C GLU A 8 -27.25 -84.67 -38.24
N SER A 9 -27.35 -83.33 -38.29
CA SER A 9 -26.27 -82.40 -37.89
C SER A 9 -26.54 -80.93 -38.25
N VAL A 10 -27.71 -80.39 -37.90
CA VAL A 10 -27.85 -78.90 -37.83
C VAL A 10 -28.57 -78.47 -36.55
N SER A 11 -28.32 -79.19 -35.45
CA SER A 11 -28.46 -78.67 -34.10
C SER A 11 -27.06 -78.34 -33.59
N ALA A 12 -26.54 -77.16 -33.95
CA ALA A 12 -25.41 -76.47 -33.28
C ALA A 12 -24.93 -75.27 -34.12
N ALA A 13 -25.71 -74.19 -34.17
CA ALA A 13 -25.15 -72.89 -34.55
C ALA A 13 -25.91 -71.71 -33.92
N ALA A 14 -26.48 -71.90 -32.74
CA ALA A 14 -26.79 -70.79 -31.84
C ALA A 14 -25.55 -70.49 -30.97
N SER A 15 -24.38 -70.33 -31.58
CA SER A 15 -23.14 -70.02 -30.86
C SER A 15 -22.96 -68.51 -30.76
N ASN A 16 -23.70 -67.93 -29.82
CA ASN A 16 -23.18 -66.93 -28.88
C ASN A 16 -22.39 -65.76 -29.51
N TRP A 17 -23.09 -64.83 -30.17
CA TRP A 17 -22.56 -63.53 -30.61
C TRP A 17 -22.39 -62.52 -29.46
N ARG A 18 -22.02 -62.99 -28.28
CA ARG A 18 -21.54 -62.11 -27.20
C ARG A 18 -20.04 -62.00 -27.37
N ARG A 19 -19.61 -61.11 -28.27
CA ARG A 19 -18.25 -60.57 -28.18
C ARG A 19 -18.11 -60.00 -26.76
N PRO A 20 -17.21 -60.50 -25.90
CA PRO A 20 -16.88 -59.76 -24.70
C PRO A 20 -16.09 -58.56 -25.20
N PHE A 21 -16.77 -57.45 -25.48
CA PHE A 21 -16.11 -56.16 -25.33
C PHE A 21 -15.62 -56.17 -23.87
N SER A 22 -14.35 -56.49 -23.69
CA SER A 22 -13.81 -56.78 -22.36
C SER A 22 -14.13 -55.58 -21.46
N PRO A 23 -14.65 -55.79 -20.24
CA PRO A 23 -14.98 -54.71 -19.32
C PRO A 23 -13.75 -53.83 -19.03
N LEU A 24 -12.55 -54.37 -19.25
CA LEU A 24 -11.26 -53.69 -19.21
C LEU A 24 -11.15 -52.52 -20.20
N PHE A 25 -11.67 -52.64 -21.44
CA PHE A 25 -11.63 -51.55 -22.43
C PHE A 25 -12.55 -50.39 -22.03
N GLY A 26 -13.73 -50.69 -21.48
CA GLY A 26 -14.63 -49.68 -20.93
C GLY A 26 -14.03 -48.96 -19.72
N ALA A 27 -13.43 -49.72 -18.80
CA ALA A 27 -12.74 -49.17 -17.64
C ALA A 27 -11.55 -48.28 -18.04
N LEU A 28 -10.76 -48.69 -19.05
CA LEU A 28 -9.66 -47.90 -19.59
C LEU A 28 -10.13 -46.60 -20.24
N LEU A 29 -11.25 -46.62 -20.96
CA LEU A 29 -11.83 -45.41 -21.57
C LEU A 29 -12.32 -44.42 -20.51
N VAL A 30 -13.01 -44.91 -19.48
CA VAL A 30 -13.48 -44.06 -18.36
C VAL A 30 -12.30 -43.48 -17.60
N LEU A 31 -11.25 -44.27 -17.35
CA LEU A 31 -10.02 -43.81 -16.70
C LEU A 31 -9.31 -42.74 -17.56
N ALA A 32 -9.15 -42.98 -18.86
CA ALA A 32 -8.51 -42.03 -19.77
C ALA A 32 -9.30 -40.72 -19.86
N LEU A 33 -10.63 -40.80 -19.95
CA LEU A 33 -11.49 -39.62 -19.97
C LEU A 33 -11.39 -38.83 -18.67
N GLY A 34 -11.44 -39.51 -17.52
CA GLY A 34 -11.23 -38.90 -16.21
C GLY A 34 -9.89 -38.20 -16.11
N LEU A 35 -8.81 -38.86 -16.54
CA LEU A 35 -7.45 -38.32 -16.52
C LEU A 35 -7.31 -37.07 -17.40
N VAL A 36 -7.89 -37.09 -18.61
CA VAL A 36 -7.90 -35.94 -19.52
C VAL A 36 -8.64 -34.76 -18.90
N VAL A 37 -9.82 -35.00 -18.32
CA VAL A 37 -10.60 -33.96 -17.64
C VAL A 37 -9.83 -33.39 -16.44
N THR A 38 -9.25 -34.25 -15.61
CA THR A 38 -8.45 -33.83 -14.45
C THR A 38 -7.23 -33.00 -14.86
N LEU A 39 -6.48 -33.45 -15.88
CA LEU A 39 -5.31 -32.71 -16.38
C LEU A 39 -5.70 -31.39 -17.04
N PHE A 40 -6.83 -31.35 -17.75
CA PHE A 40 -7.36 -30.14 -18.36
C PHE A 40 -7.73 -29.11 -17.28
N LEU A 41 -8.42 -29.54 -16.21
CA LEU A 41 -8.76 -28.69 -15.08
C LEU A 41 -7.50 -28.23 -14.32
N ALA A 42 -6.53 -29.11 -14.10
CA ALA A 42 -5.27 -28.78 -13.42
C ALA A 42 -4.47 -27.72 -14.19
N LYS A 43 -4.38 -27.82 -15.52
CA LYS A 43 -3.74 -26.79 -16.35
C LYS A 43 -4.47 -25.45 -16.26
N ARG A 44 -5.80 -25.48 -16.36
CA ARG A 44 -6.63 -24.26 -16.23
C ARG A 44 -6.47 -23.55 -14.88
N VAL A 45 -6.26 -24.30 -13.81
CA VAL A 45 -6.04 -23.72 -12.46
C VAL A 45 -4.62 -23.16 -12.31
N THR A 46 -3.64 -23.67 -13.06
CA THR A 46 -2.23 -23.27 -12.94
C THR A 46 -1.90 -22.00 -13.72
N ASP A 47 -2.60 -21.73 -14.83
CA ASP A 47 -2.35 -20.53 -15.66
C ASP A 47 -2.80 -19.21 -15.00
N HIS A 48 -3.50 -19.26 -13.86
CA HIS A 48 -4.01 -18.09 -13.14
C HIS A 48 -3.18 -17.65 -11.93
N THR A 49 -2.15 -18.39 -11.53
CA THR A 49 -1.46 -18.10 -10.25
C THR A 49 -0.32 -17.09 -10.34
N THR A 50 0.37 -16.94 -11.48
CA THR A 50 1.57 -16.08 -11.58
C THR A 50 1.20 -14.63 -11.89
N GLY A 51 0.32 -14.40 -12.87
CA GLY A 51 -0.10 -13.05 -13.26
C GLY A 51 -0.89 -12.32 -12.16
N GLU A 52 -1.65 -13.05 -11.34
CA GLU A 52 -2.40 -12.44 -10.23
C GLU A 52 -1.50 -11.95 -9.10
N VAL A 53 -0.41 -12.66 -8.80
CA VAL A 53 0.53 -12.26 -7.74
C VAL A 53 1.30 -11.01 -8.16
N GLU A 54 1.77 -10.95 -9.41
CA GLU A 54 2.49 -9.81 -9.95
C GLU A 54 1.58 -8.57 -10.08
N ALA A 55 0.35 -8.74 -10.59
CA ALA A 55 -0.63 -7.66 -10.65
C ALA A 55 -1.01 -7.12 -9.27
N ARG A 56 -1.17 -8.00 -8.26
CA ARG A 56 -1.43 -7.58 -6.87
C ARG A 56 -0.22 -6.86 -6.27
N PHE A 57 1.00 -7.29 -6.59
CA PHE A 57 2.21 -6.63 -6.11
C PHE A 57 2.37 -5.24 -6.73
N ALA A 58 2.20 -5.12 -8.06
CA ALA A 58 2.23 -3.85 -8.77
C ALA A 58 1.17 -2.88 -8.24
N ALA A 59 -0.08 -3.34 -8.10
CA ALA A 59 -1.16 -2.52 -7.55
C ALA A 59 -0.87 -2.04 -6.12
N ARG A 60 -0.26 -2.87 -5.27
CA ARG A 60 0.17 -2.47 -3.92
C ARG A 60 1.30 -1.44 -3.96
N GLY A 61 2.25 -1.60 -4.88
CA GLY A 61 3.32 -0.64 -5.11
C GLY A 61 2.79 0.72 -5.53
N ASP A 62 1.87 0.74 -6.50
CA ASP A 62 1.24 1.96 -7.00
C ASP A 62 0.41 2.67 -5.91
N LEU A 63 -0.35 1.90 -5.11
CA LEU A 63 -1.08 2.45 -3.98
C LEU A 63 -0.13 3.10 -2.96
N LEU A 64 0.97 2.42 -2.60
CA LEU A 64 1.95 2.96 -1.67
C LEU A 64 2.60 4.24 -2.21
N ALA A 65 2.99 4.24 -3.49
CA ALA A 65 3.56 5.41 -4.16
C ALA A 65 2.57 6.57 -4.19
N ALA A 66 1.30 6.31 -4.52
CA ALA A 66 0.25 7.33 -4.52
C ALA A 66 0.01 7.91 -3.11
N HIS A 67 0.01 7.05 -2.08
CA HIS A 67 -0.09 7.48 -0.68
C HIS A 67 1.07 8.38 -0.27
N LEU A 68 2.31 8.02 -0.64
CA LEU A 68 3.49 8.83 -0.34
C LEU A 68 3.46 10.17 -1.07
N SER A 69 3.14 10.17 -2.36
CA SER A 69 3.03 11.40 -3.17
C SER A 69 1.97 12.35 -2.60
N ARG A 70 0.79 11.84 -2.21
CA ARG A 70 -0.24 12.65 -1.56
C ARG A 70 0.29 13.29 -0.28
N ARG A 71 1.01 12.53 0.55
CA ARG A 71 1.57 13.04 1.80
C ARG A 71 2.65 14.10 1.59
N LEU A 72 3.51 13.94 0.57
CA LEU A 72 4.51 14.95 0.21
C LEU A 72 3.84 16.25 -0.26
N ASN A 73 2.78 16.14 -1.05
CA ASN A 73 2.00 17.31 -1.48
C ASN A 73 1.34 18.02 -0.29
N ASP A 74 0.80 17.27 0.68
CA ASP A 74 0.22 17.85 1.89
C ASP A 74 1.28 18.60 2.72
N LEU A 75 2.49 18.05 2.85
CA LEU A 75 3.63 18.73 3.48
C LEU A 75 4.06 19.99 2.72
N GLN A 76 4.09 19.93 1.39
CA GLN A 76 4.42 21.09 0.56
C GLN A 76 3.38 22.21 0.74
N ASN A 77 2.09 21.87 0.71
CA ASN A 77 1.00 22.82 0.93
C ASN A 77 1.07 23.47 2.31
N LEU A 78 1.48 22.70 3.34
CA LEU A 78 1.71 23.25 4.67
C LEU A 78 2.83 24.30 4.66
N ILE A 79 3.96 24.00 4.02
CA ILE A 79 5.10 24.93 3.96
C ILE A 79 4.71 26.20 3.20
N LEU A 80 3.99 26.07 2.09
CA LEU A 80 3.47 27.22 1.34
C LEU A 80 2.46 28.04 2.15
N GLY A 81 1.58 27.37 2.88
CA GLY A 81 0.64 28.03 3.80
C GLY A 81 1.36 28.81 4.89
N LEU A 82 2.43 28.24 5.44
CA LEU A 82 3.28 28.90 6.42
C LEU A 82 4.00 30.12 5.82
N GLN A 83 4.56 29.98 4.61
CA GLN A 83 5.19 31.07 3.88
C GLN A 83 4.23 32.25 3.66
N GLY A 84 2.96 31.96 3.37
CA GLY A 84 1.92 32.99 3.21
C GLY A 84 1.73 33.86 4.45
N VAL A 85 1.84 33.28 5.66
CA VAL A 85 1.76 34.04 6.91
C VAL A 85 2.91 35.04 7.04
N PHE A 86 4.14 34.62 6.70
CA PHE A 86 5.33 35.47 6.77
C PHE A 86 5.41 36.52 5.65
N ILE A 87 4.77 36.28 4.50
CA ILE A 87 4.62 37.29 3.46
C ILE A 87 3.63 38.38 3.90
N ALA A 88 2.55 38.01 4.59
CA ALA A 88 1.53 38.95 5.07
C ALA A 88 1.99 39.77 6.28
N SER A 89 2.81 39.20 7.17
CA SER A 89 3.37 39.88 8.33
C SER A 89 4.87 39.58 8.46
N PRO A 90 5.76 40.59 8.31
CA PRO A 90 7.21 40.42 8.46
C PRO A 90 7.63 40.00 9.87
N ASP A 91 6.83 40.36 10.88
CA ASP A 91 7.09 40.14 12.30
C ASP A 91 5.95 39.33 12.93
N VAL A 92 5.95 38.02 12.67
CA VAL A 92 5.00 37.10 13.34
C VAL A 92 5.44 36.90 14.79
N THR A 93 4.56 37.25 15.72
CA THR A 93 4.78 37.04 17.16
C THR A 93 4.64 35.56 17.53
N ARG A 94 5.21 35.17 18.68
CA ARG A 94 5.08 33.79 19.18
C ARG A 94 3.62 33.38 19.40
N ALA A 95 2.78 34.31 19.86
CA ALA A 95 1.36 34.09 20.09
C ALA A 95 0.61 33.78 18.79
N GLU A 96 0.84 34.60 17.76
CA GLU A 96 0.23 34.43 16.43
C GLU A 96 0.66 33.11 15.79
N PHE A 97 1.95 32.78 15.85
CA PHE A 97 2.45 31.50 15.35
C PHE A 97 1.81 30.31 16.09
N HIS A 98 1.70 30.38 17.43
CA HIS A 98 1.08 29.33 18.21
C HIS A 98 -0.41 29.18 17.88
N GLN A 99 -1.14 30.29 17.71
CA GLN A 99 -2.55 30.26 17.31
C GLN A 99 -2.72 29.68 15.91
N TYR A 100 -1.87 30.07 14.95
CA TYR A 100 -1.84 29.51 13.61
C TYR A 100 -1.59 28.00 13.63
N ALA A 101 -0.54 27.55 14.35
CA ALA A 101 -0.20 26.13 14.48
C ALA A 101 -1.32 25.30 15.12
N ARG A 102 -2.01 25.85 16.14
CA ARG A 102 -3.19 25.21 16.74
C ARG A 102 -4.35 25.09 15.76
N ASN A 103 -4.63 26.13 14.98
CA ASN A 103 -5.72 26.13 14.00
C ASN A 103 -5.48 25.16 12.85
N LEU A 104 -4.22 24.90 12.50
CA LEU A 104 -3.84 23.99 11.44
C LEU A 104 -4.10 22.51 11.80
N ASP A 105 -4.33 22.21 13.09
CA ASP A 105 -4.63 20.88 13.63
C ASP A 105 -3.71 19.79 13.05
N LEU A 106 -2.40 20.09 13.07
CA LEU A 106 -1.35 19.28 12.43
C LEU A 106 -1.32 17.85 12.93
N ALA A 107 -1.67 17.65 14.21
CA ALA A 107 -1.76 16.33 14.82
C ALA A 107 -2.80 15.44 14.11
N LYS A 108 -3.93 16.01 13.67
CA LYS A 108 -4.98 15.26 12.95
C LYS A 108 -4.71 15.15 11.46
N ARG A 109 -4.15 16.19 10.83
CA ARG A 109 -3.93 16.22 9.37
C ARG A 109 -2.66 15.51 8.93
N LEU A 110 -1.60 15.57 9.73
CA LEU A 110 -0.27 15.04 9.40
C LEU A 110 0.24 14.16 10.55
N GLY A 111 -0.44 13.04 10.78
CA GLY A 111 -0.01 12.06 11.80
C GLY A 111 1.45 11.68 11.61
N GLY A 112 2.30 11.91 12.61
CA GLY A 112 3.76 11.71 12.55
C GLY A 112 4.61 12.99 12.55
N LEU A 113 3.99 14.18 12.46
CA LEU A 113 4.70 15.43 12.73
C LEU A 113 4.98 15.54 14.25
N GLN A 114 6.25 15.55 14.65
CA GLN A 114 6.63 15.63 16.07
C GLN A 114 6.61 17.07 16.59
N ALA A 115 7.10 18.01 15.80
CA ALA A 115 7.19 19.42 16.17
C ALA A 115 7.20 20.32 14.93
N MET A 116 6.70 21.54 15.09
CA MET A 116 6.82 22.62 14.14
C MET A 116 7.40 23.84 14.87
N SER A 117 8.54 24.33 14.39
CA SER A 117 9.30 25.40 15.03
C SER A 117 9.61 26.49 14.02
N TYR A 118 9.51 27.75 14.45
CA TYR A 118 9.93 28.91 13.68
C TYR A 118 11.20 29.49 14.29
N HIS A 119 12.20 29.74 13.44
CA HIS A 119 13.46 30.37 13.82
C HIS A 119 13.54 31.72 13.10
N ARG A 120 13.45 32.80 13.88
CA ARG A 120 13.68 34.16 13.37
C ARG A 120 15.18 34.36 13.18
N ARG A 121 15.56 34.95 12.04
CA ARG A 121 16.94 35.43 11.82
C ARG A 121 17.23 36.59 12.78
N VAL A 122 18.27 36.47 13.59
CA VAL A 122 18.70 37.48 14.55
C VAL A 122 20.17 37.80 14.28
N THR A 123 20.45 39.07 13.98
CA THR A 123 21.83 39.52 13.81
C THR A 123 22.52 39.66 15.17
N LEU A 124 23.85 39.69 15.17
CA LEU A 124 24.67 39.83 16.38
C LEU A 124 24.34 41.11 17.16
N ALA A 125 24.00 42.19 16.45
CA ALA A 125 23.57 43.47 17.04
C ALA A 125 22.20 43.37 17.73
N GLU A 126 21.28 42.57 17.19
CA GLU A 126 19.91 42.42 17.70
C GLU A 126 19.81 41.37 18.82
N ARG A 127 20.84 40.54 19.02
CA ARG A 127 20.86 39.44 19.98
C ARG A 127 20.40 39.85 21.39
N HIS A 128 20.97 40.92 21.94
CA HIS A 128 20.62 41.35 23.31
C HIS A 128 19.17 41.84 23.41
N ALA A 129 18.72 42.62 22.42
CA ALA A 129 17.35 43.11 22.36
C ALA A 129 16.35 41.95 22.21
N PHE A 130 16.65 40.97 21.35
CA PHE A 130 15.84 39.78 21.17
C PHE A 130 15.76 38.93 22.44
N MET A 131 16.88 38.66 23.12
CA MET A 131 16.86 37.92 24.38
C MET A 131 16.06 38.63 25.46
N ALA A 132 16.19 39.95 25.59
CA ALA A 132 15.40 40.74 26.53
C ALA A 132 13.90 40.65 26.23
N ALA A 133 13.52 40.83 24.96
CA ALA A 133 12.14 40.72 24.51
C ALA A 133 11.53 39.35 24.82
N VAL A 134 12.25 38.26 24.51
CA VAL A 134 11.79 36.88 24.78
C VAL A 134 11.67 36.61 26.28
N ARG A 135 12.60 37.13 27.11
CA ARG A 135 12.53 36.95 28.57
C ARG A 135 11.31 37.61 29.18
N THR A 136 10.89 38.76 28.64
CA THR A 136 9.71 39.50 29.09
C THR A 136 8.41 39.09 28.41
N ASP A 137 8.47 38.28 27.35
CA ASP A 137 7.30 37.85 26.59
C ASP A 137 6.42 36.92 27.45
N ARG A 138 5.22 37.41 27.80
CA ARG A 138 4.20 36.67 28.57
C ARG A 138 3.03 36.18 27.71
N SER A 139 3.14 36.28 26.38
CA SER A 139 2.04 36.00 25.46
C SER A 139 1.60 34.53 25.44
N LEU A 140 2.52 33.60 25.71
CA LEU A 140 2.25 32.16 25.78
C LEU A 140 2.36 31.57 27.17
N VAL A 141 3.27 32.09 27.99
CA VAL A 141 3.54 31.61 29.35
C VAL A 141 3.40 32.81 30.30
N PRO A 142 2.51 32.75 31.31
CA PRO A 142 2.30 33.87 32.23
C PRO A 142 3.57 34.32 32.96
N GLU A 143 4.45 33.39 33.26
CA GLU A 143 5.75 33.63 33.92
C GLU A 143 6.85 34.13 32.96
N GLY A 144 6.58 34.12 31.65
CA GLY A 144 7.53 34.41 30.58
C GLY A 144 8.65 33.36 30.45
N TYR A 145 9.78 33.77 29.87
CA TYR A 145 10.93 32.90 29.64
C TYR A 145 12.23 33.47 30.24
N PRO A 146 12.31 33.67 31.56
CA PRO A 146 13.43 34.39 32.20
C PRO A 146 14.80 33.70 32.00
N ARG A 147 14.80 32.38 31.80
CA ARG A 147 15.99 31.56 31.55
C ARG A 147 16.34 31.36 30.07
N PHE A 148 15.70 32.10 29.17
CA PHE A 148 15.95 31.98 27.73
C PHE A 148 17.37 32.44 27.38
N ASP A 149 18.07 31.61 26.61
CA ASP A 149 19.38 31.88 26.02
C ASP A 149 19.48 31.20 24.65
N ILE A 150 20.24 31.80 23.73
CA ILE A 150 20.45 31.28 22.38
C ILE A 150 21.48 30.15 22.45
N ARG A 151 21.21 28.99 21.83
CA ARG A 151 22.13 27.85 21.78
C ARG A 151 22.43 27.45 20.33
N PRO A 152 23.66 27.00 20.00
CA PRO A 152 24.82 26.84 20.89
C PRO A 152 25.46 28.18 21.32
N PRO A 153 26.12 28.24 22.48
CA PRO A 153 26.89 29.42 22.87
C PRO A 153 28.11 29.53 21.94
N GLY A 154 28.09 30.48 21.01
CA GLY A 154 29.17 30.69 20.04
C GLY A 154 29.08 32.05 19.38
N ASP A 155 29.87 32.28 18.33
CA ASP A 155 29.81 33.50 17.52
C ASP A 155 29.78 33.14 16.02
N PRO A 156 28.68 32.53 15.51
CA PRO A 156 28.38 32.59 14.09
C PRO A 156 27.93 34.01 13.76
N ALA A 157 28.32 34.50 12.58
CA ALA A 157 27.97 35.84 12.10
C ALA A 157 26.44 36.12 12.13
N GLU A 158 25.60 35.08 12.16
CA GLU A 158 24.13 35.14 12.20
C GLU A 158 23.52 33.93 12.93
N TYR A 159 22.31 34.10 13.46
CA TYR A 159 21.50 33.09 14.17
C TYR A 159 20.08 32.99 13.64
#